data_AF-A0A6H9G455-F1
#
_entry.id   AF-A0A6H9G455-F1
#
_cell.length_a   1.000
_cell.length_b   1.000
_cell.length_c   1.000
_cell.angle_alpha   90.00
_cell.angle_beta   90.00
_cell.angle_gamma   90.00
#
_symmetry.space_group_name_H-M   'P 1'
#
loop_
_entity.id
_entity.type
_entity.pdbx_description
1 polymer ?
#
loop_
_entity_poly.entity_id
_entity_poly.type
_entity_poly.pdbx_seq_one_letter_code
_entity_poly.pdbx_strand_id
1 'polypeptide(L)' 'MKLSTNIPDVLYQQIETLANKQNISVEQLVTMALSAQISSWMTKDYLEEKAQQGSWEKFQQALAKVSDREPEEYDRL' A
#
# COMPACT_ATOMS: atom_id res chain seq x y z
N MET A 1 -18.07 -16.44 5.15
CA MET A 1 -17.17 -17.15 6.10
C MET A 1 -17.15 -16.38 7.42
N LYS A 2 -17.02 -17.06 8.57
CA LYS A 2 -16.93 -16.42 9.89
C LYS A 2 -15.57 -16.81 10.52
N LEU A 3 -14.82 -15.81 10.99
CA LEU A 3 -13.57 -15.99 11.74
C LEU A 3 -13.86 -15.68 13.21
N SER A 4 -13.35 -16.50 14.13
CA SER A 4 -13.44 -16.26 15.57
C SER A 4 -12.04 -16.28 16.15
N THR A 5 -11.72 -15.31 16.99
CA THR A 5 -10.42 -15.19 17.68
C THR A 5 -10.62 -14.63 19.07
N ASN A 6 -9.70 -14.92 19.97
CA ASN A 6 -9.67 -14.35 21.31
C ASN A 6 -8.78 -13.10 21.28
N ILE A 7 -9.32 -11.98 21.76
CA ILE A 7 -8.61 -10.72 21.91
C ILE A 7 -8.69 -10.27 23.37
N PRO A 8 -7.63 -9.67 23.92
CA PRO A 8 -7.66 -9.15 25.29
C PRO A 8 -8.76 -8.11 25.48
N ASP A 9 -9.41 -8.11 26.66
CA ASP A 9 -10.54 -7.21 26.96
C ASP A 9 -10.18 -5.73 26.75
N VAL A 10 -8.95 -5.35 27.14
CA VAL A 10 -8.44 -3.97 26.95
C VAL A 10 -8.44 -3.57 25.48
N LEU A 11 -8.07 -4.47 24.58
CA LEU A 11 -8.06 -4.22 23.14
C LEU A 11 -9.49 -4.14 22.60
N TYR A 12 -10.37 -5.02 23.06
CA TYR A 12 -11.79 -5.00 22.67
C TYR A 12 -12.46 -3.67 23.05
N GLN A 13 -12.22 -3.15 24.25
CA GLN A 13 -12.74 -1.85 24.70
C GLN A 13 -12.26 -0.69 23.82
N GLN A 14 -11.00 -0.72 23.38
CA GLN A 14 -10.46 0.29 22.46
C GLN A 14 -11.12 0.23 21.09
N ILE A 15 -11.30 -0.99 20.56
CA ILE A 15 -11.98 -1.24 19.29
C ILE A 15 -13.42 -0.73 19.35
N GLU A 16 -14.16 -1.05 20.41
CA GLU A 16 -15.54 -0.59 20.62
C GLU A 16 -15.62 0.94 20.69
N THR A 17 -14.72 1.57 21.44
CA THR A 17 -14.63 3.04 21.53
C THR A 17 -14.40 3.69 20.15
N LEU A 18 -13.50 3.13 19.35
CA LEU A 18 -13.19 3.62 18.00
C LEU A 18 -14.35 3.39 17.02
N ALA A 19 -15.00 2.24 17.09
CA ALA A 19 -16.17 1.90 16.28
C ALA A 19 -17.33 2.87 16.56
N ASN A 20 -17.61 3.13 17.84
CA ASN A 20 -18.62 4.11 18.26
C ASN A 20 -18.28 5.52 17.78
N LYS A 21 -17.02 5.96 17.90
CA LYS A 21 -16.59 7.27 17.42
C LYS A 21 -16.78 7.46 15.91
N GLN A 22 -16.62 6.38 15.14
CA GLN A 22 -16.79 6.39 13.68
C GLN A 22 -18.21 6.00 13.23
N ASN A 23 -19.10 5.70 14.18
CA ASN A 23 -20.48 5.27 13.91
C ASN A 23 -20.56 4.06 12.97
N ILE A 24 -19.71 3.06 13.20
CA ILE A 24 -19.65 1.79 12.48
C ILE A 24 -19.65 0.61 13.46
N SER A 25 -19.95 -0.59 12.98
CA SER A 25 -19.86 -1.79 13.81
C SER A 25 -18.41 -2.19 14.09
N VAL A 26 -18.19 -2.93 15.19
CA VAL A 26 -16.88 -3.50 15.53
C VAL A 26 -16.37 -4.40 14.40
N GLU A 27 -17.23 -5.22 13.81
CA GLU A 27 -16.88 -6.09 12.70
C GLU A 27 -16.44 -5.31 11.46
N GLN A 28 -17.11 -4.19 11.15
CA GLN A 28 -16.73 -3.31 10.04
C GLN A 28 -15.36 -2.69 10.28
N LEU A 29 -15.13 -2.15 11.49
CA LEU A 29 -13.83 -1.58 11.85
C LEU A 29 -12.71 -2.62 11.73
N VAL A 30 -12.90 -3.81 12.29
CA VAL A 30 -11.92 -4.91 12.24
C VAL A 30 -11.66 -5.35 10.80
N THR A 31 -12.70 -5.48 9.98
CA THR A 31 -12.57 -5.87 8.57
C THR A 31 -11.78 -4.83 7.78
N MET A 32 -12.06 -3.54 7.98
CA MET A 32 -11.34 -2.45 7.34
C MET A 32 -9.87 -2.41 7.75
N ALA A 33 -9.60 -2.51 9.06
CA ALA A 33 -8.24 -2.51 9.58
C ALA A 33 -7.42 -3.70 9.05
N LEU A 34 -8.00 -4.91 9.02
CA LEU A 34 -7.37 -6.10 8.45
C LEU A 34 -7.09 -5.93 6.95
N SER A 35 -8.05 -5.39 6.20
CA SER A 35 -7.89 -5.15 4.76
C SER A 35 -6.76 -4.16 4.48
N ALA A 36 -6.68 -3.08 5.26
CA ALA A 36 -5.62 -2.09 5.16
C ALA A 36 -4.25 -2.69 5.50
N GLN A 37 -4.16 -3.48 6.57
CA GLN A 37 -2.91 -4.12 6.99
C GLN A 37 -2.40 -5.12 5.95
N ILE A 38 -3.28 -5.98 5.41
CA ILE A 38 -2.92 -6.94 4.36
C ILE A 38 -2.46 -6.21 3.11
N SER A 39 -3.17 -5.16 2.70
CA SER A 39 -2.80 -4.36 1.52
C SER A 39 -1.43 -3.70 1.70
N SER A 40 -1.12 -3.21 2.91
CA SER A 40 0.18 -2.64 3.24
C SER A 40 1.30 -3.66 3.12
N TRP A 41 1.11 -4.88 3.63
CA TRP A 41 2.09 -5.96 3.49
C TRP A 41 2.30 -6.38 2.04
N MET A 42 1.21 -6.63 1.30
CA MET A 42 1.31 -6.99 -0.11
C MET A 42 2.01 -5.91 -0.94
N THR A 43 1.74 -4.63 -0.66
CA THR A 43 2.42 -3.52 -1.35
C THR A 43 3.90 -3.49 -1.03
N LYS A 44 4.28 -3.69 0.24
CA LYS A 44 5.68 -3.75 0.66
C LYS A 44 6.41 -4.89 -0.04
N ASP A 45 5.84 -6.10 0.02
CA ASP A 45 6.43 -7.30 -0.57
C ASP A 45 6.60 -7.14 -2.09
N TYR A 46 5.58 -6.58 -2.76
CA TYR A 46 5.61 -6.29 -4.19
C TYR A 46 6.73 -5.30 -4.56
N LEU A 47 6.87 -4.21 -3.80
CA LEU A 47 7.93 -3.22 -4.04
C LEU A 47 9.32 -3.79 -3.78
N GLU A 48 9.49 -4.60 -2.73
CA GLU A 48 10.76 -5.28 -2.43
C GLU A 48 11.15 -6.27 -3.54
N GLU A 49 10.22 -7.10 -4.01
CA GLU A 49 10.45 -8.02 -5.12
C GLU A 49 10.85 -7.28 -6.40
N LYS A 50 10.14 -6.18 -6.72
CA LYS A 50 10.46 -5.35 -7.90
C LYS A 50 11.80 -4.65 -7.75
N ALA A 51 12.15 -4.18 -6.56
CA ALA A 51 13.44 -3.56 -6.30
C ALA A 51 14.60 -4.54 -6.53
N GLN A 52 14.44 -5.82 -6.17
CA GLN A 52 15.45 -6.86 -6.45
C GLN A 52 15.69 -7.08 -7.94
N GLN A 53 14.67 -6.88 -8.77
CA GLN A 53 14.77 -6.98 -10.24
C GLN A 53 15.34 -5.71 -10.88
N GLY A 54 15.30 -4.58 -10.15
CA GLY A 54 15.80 -3.30 -10.60
C GLY A 54 17.32 -3.17 -10.50
N SER A 55 17.92 -2.45 -11.45
CA SER A 55 19.32 -2.03 -11.35
C SER A 55 19.39 -0.55 -11.66
N TRP A 56 19.85 0.23 -10.68
CA TRP A 56 20.03 1.67 -10.84
C TRP A 56 20.97 2.00 -12.00
N GLU A 57 22.03 1.21 -12.15
CA GLU A 57 22.98 1.37 -13.25
C GLU A 57 22.34 1.12 -14.61
N LYS A 58 21.58 0.01 -14.77
CA LYS A 58 20.85 -0.25 -16.03
C LYS A 58 19.82 0.83 -16.34
N PHE A 59 19.17 1.37 -15.31
CA PHE A 59 18.22 2.47 -15.44
C PHE A 59 18.91 3.74 -15.96
N GLN A 60 20.04 4.13 -15.37
CA GLN A 60 20.85 5.26 -15.85
C GLN A 60 21.37 5.05 -17.28
N GLN A 61 21.83 3.84 -17.61
CA GLN A 61 22.24 3.51 -18.98
C GLN A 61 21.10 3.61 -19.99
N ALA A 62 19.87 3.26 -19.60
CA ALA A 62 18.69 3.44 -20.45
C ALA A 62 18.37 4.93 -20.63
N LEU A 63 18.41 5.73 -19.56
CA LEU A 63 18.18 7.18 -19.63
C LEU A 63 19.22 7.90 -20.49
N ALA A 64 20.49 7.49 -20.44
CA ALA A 64 21.56 8.06 -21.25
C ALA A 64 21.37 7.87 -22.77
N LYS A 65 20.46 6.98 -23.20
CA LYS A 65 20.09 6.81 -24.62
C LYS A 65 19.08 7.84 -25.09
N VAL A 66 18.43 8.55 -24.18
CA VAL A 66 17.49 9.61 -24.52
C VAL A 66 18.29 10.82 -24.99
N SER A 67 17.91 11.37 -26.14
CA SER A 67 18.56 12.55 -26.70
C SER A 67 18.18 13.77 -25.87
N ASP A 68 19.19 14.53 -25.45
CA ASP A 68 19.02 15.80 -24.71
C ASP A 68 18.62 16.98 -25.62
N ARG A 69 18.12 16.68 -26.83
CA ARG A 69 17.66 17.69 -27.79
C ARG A 69 16.23 18.11 -27.45
N GLU A 70 15.87 19.34 -27.80
CA GLU A 70 14.47 19.77 -27.70
C GLU A 70 13.55 18.82 -28.50
N PRO A 71 12.34 18.54 -27.97
CA PRO A 71 11.31 17.83 -28.73
C PRO A 71 11.00 18.54 -30.05
N GLU A 72 10.62 17.75 -31.05
CA GLU A 72 10.16 18.29 -32.31
C GLU A 72 8.88 19.10 -32.12
N GLU A 73 8.63 20.07 -32.99
CA GLU A 73 7.59 21.08 -32.80
C GLU A 73 6.18 20.49 -32.60
N TYR A 74 5.91 19.34 -33.24
CA TYR A 74 4.65 18.61 -33.12
C TYR A 74 4.54 17.73 -31.85
N ASP A 75 5.65 17.50 -31.15
CA ASP A 75 5.73 16.73 -29.90
C ASP A 75 5.81 17.65 -28.65
N ARG A 76 5.78 18.97 -28.83
CA ARG A 76 5.69 19.93 -27.71
C ARG A 76 4.24 19.99 -27.20
N LEU A 77 4.07 19.89 -25.88
CA LEU A 77 2.77 20.05 -25.19
C LEU A 77 2.35 21.51 -25.03
#